data_AF-A0A0P1FZR1-F1
#
_entry.id   AF-A0A0P1FZR1-F1
#
_cell.length_a   1.000
_cell.length_b   1.000
_cell.length_c   1.000
_cell.angle_alpha   90.00
_cell.angle_beta   90.00
_cell.angle_gamma   90.00
#
_symmetry.space_group_name_H-M   'P 1'
#
loop_
_entity.id
_entity.type
_entity.pdbx_description
1 polymer ?
#
loop_
_entity_poly.entity_id
_entity_poly.type
_entity_poly.pdbx_seq_one_letter_code
_entity_poly.pdbx_strand_id
1 'polypeptide(L)'
;MADPRLADLVGRVRRFLEPRWSEWHLHEGSPALRTPSQGTCGRSSLFLCQVLQQHGIVAGFAAGDPTEGQKGFHTAQGWKGHAWVEAENKILDVTADQFGLPPVVITGTDDPRYGRGTDTSEPEFIARRQRMVRELMTDWMAQNEEKAI
;
A
#
# COMPACT_ATOMS: atom_id res chain seq x y z
N MET A 1 6.36 12.23 18.04
CA MET A 1 6.38 10.75 18.06
C MET A 1 5.17 10.30 17.24
N ALA A 2 5.31 9.32 16.35
CA ALA A 2 4.16 8.79 15.61
C ALA A 2 3.16 8.21 16.60
N ASP A 3 1.85 8.40 16.37
CA ASP A 3 0.82 7.79 17.20
C ASP A 3 1.07 6.25 17.20
N PRO A 4 1.29 5.62 18.37
CA PRO A 4 1.49 4.17 18.44
C PRO A 4 0.33 3.38 17.82
N ARG A 5 -0.88 3.97 17.75
CA ARG A 5 -2.04 3.40 17.07
C ARG A 5 -1.86 3.34 15.56
N LEU A 6 -1.18 4.32 14.96
CA LEU A 6 -0.92 4.36 13.52
C LEU A 6 0.01 3.22 13.11
N ALA A 7 1.13 3.05 13.82
CA ALA A 7 2.09 1.99 13.54
C ALA A 7 1.50 0.59 13.74
N ASP A 8 0.69 0.39 14.79
CA ASP A 8 -0.03 -0.87 15.01
C ASP A 8 -1.01 -1.17 13.86
N LEU A 9 -1.82 -0.19 13.46
CA LEU A 9 -2.83 -0.36 12.41
C LEU A 9 -2.18 -0.67 11.06
N VAL A 10 -1.10 0.04 10.69
CA VAL A 10 -0.31 -0.25 9.49
C VAL A 10 0.27 -1.67 9.53
N GLY A 11 0.78 -2.10 10.69
CA GLY A 11 1.30 -3.46 10.88
C GLY A 11 0.21 -4.54 10.80
N ARG A 12 -0.99 -4.27 11.29
CA ARG A 12 -2.15 -5.19 11.12
C ARG A 12 -2.57 -5.29 9.66
N VAL A 13 -2.62 -4.17 8.94
CA VAL A 13 -2.93 -4.16 7.50
C VAL A 13 -1.90 -4.98 6.72
N ARG A 14 -0.60 -4.83 6.99
CA ARG A 14 0.44 -5.65 6.36
C ARG A 14 0.18 -7.15 6.56
N ARG A 15 -0.06 -7.58 7.80
CA ARG A 15 -0.33 -9.00 8.12
C ARG A 15 -1.61 -9.52 7.45
N PHE A 16 -2.62 -8.68 7.30
CA PHE A 16 -3.86 -9.04 6.62
C PHE A 16 -3.67 -9.23 5.10
N LEU A 17 -2.79 -8.44 4.50
CA LEU A 17 -2.53 -8.46 3.06
C LEU A 17 -1.59 -9.58 2.60
N GLU A 18 -0.59 -9.95 3.41
CA GLU A 18 0.41 -10.97 3.06
C GLU A 18 -0.15 -12.31 2.52
N PRO A 19 -1.11 -12.97 3.18
CA PRO A 19 -1.67 -14.22 2.66
C PRO A 19 -2.43 -13.99 1.33
N ARG A 20 -3.14 -12.86 1.21
CA ARG A 20 -3.93 -12.52 0.02
C ARG A 20 -3.08 -12.20 -1.20
N TRP A 21 -1.91 -11.61 -0.99
CA TRP A 21 -0.94 -11.44 -2.07
C TRP A 21 -0.50 -12.78 -2.65
N SER A 22 -0.24 -13.76 -1.78
CA SER A 22 0.15 -15.10 -2.21
C SER A 22 -0.95 -15.76 -3.04
N GLU A 23 -2.21 -15.65 -2.60
CA GLU A 23 -3.38 -16.13 -3.35
C GLU A 23 -3.51 -15.45 -4.72
N TRP A 24 -3.38 -14.12 -4.78
CA TRP A 24 -3.45 -13.38 -6.05
C TRP A 24 -2.39 -13.85 -7.05
N HIS A 25 -1.15 -14.04 -6.61
CA HIS A 25 -0.07 -14.47 -7.49
C HIS A 25 -0.25 -15.90 -8.02
N LEU A 26 -0.82 -16.78 -7.20
CA LEU A 26 -1.21 -18.13 -7.63
C LEU A 26 -2.30 -18.07 -8.71
N HIS A 27 -3.33 -17.24 -8.51
CA HIS A 27 -4.41 -17.08 -9.49
C HIS A 27 -3.97 -16.40 -10.79
N GLU A 28 -3.02 -15.45 -10.73
CA GLU A 28 -2.51 -14.70 -11.89
C GLU A 28 -1.39 -15.45 -12.64
N GLY A 29 -1.06 -16.69 -12.25
CA GLY A 29 -0.09 -17.54 -12.96
C GLY A 29 1.35 -17.03 -12.88
N SER A 30 1.68 -16.22 -11.86
CA SER A 30 3.00 -15.59 -11.70
C SER A 30 3.70 -16.05 -10.41
N PRO A 31 4.05 -17.34 -10.27
CA PRO A 31 4.66 -17.87 -9.03
C PRO A 31 6.12 -17.42 -8.81
N ALA A 32 6.74 -16.72 -9.77
CA ALA A 32 8.16 -16.39 -9.77
C ALA A 32 8.50 -15.01 -9.17
N LEU A 33 7.64 -14.44 -8.33
CA LEU A 33 7.89 -13.13 -7.73
C LEU A 33 8.95 -13.22 -6.63
N ARG A 34 9.83 -12.22 -6.60
CA ARG A 34 10.93 -12.16 -5.62
C ARG A 34 10.42 -11.86 -4.21
N THR A 35 9.30 -11.15 -4.10
CA THR A 35 8.59 -10.87 -2.84
C THR A 35 7.07 -10.92 -3.06
N PRO A 36 6.27 -11.34 -2.06
CA PRO A 36 4.81 -11.38 -2.18
C PRO A 36 4.17 -10.01 -2.47
N SER A 37 4.75 -8.90 -2.00
CA SER A 37 4.21 -7.55 -2.22
C SER A 37 4.43 -7.00 -3.64
N GLN A 38 5.22 -7.68 -4.46
CA GLN A 38 5.58 -7.19 -5.79
C GLN A 38 4.34 -7.00 -6.67
N GLY A 39 4.19 -5.80 -7.25
CA GLY A 39 3.04 -5.48 -8.11
C GLY A 39 1.72 -5.36 -7.35
N THR A 40 1.74 -5.19 -6.02
CA THR A 40 0.52 -5.02 -5.21
C THR A 40 0.38 -3.62 -4.62
N CYS A 41 1.36 -2.72 -4.80
CA CYS A 41 1.39 -1.41 -4.15
C CYS A 41 0.11 -0.59 -4.33
N GLY A 42 -0.45 -0.49 -5.53
CA GLY A 42 -1.68 0.29 -5.76
C GLY A 42 -2.88 -0.20 -4.93
N ARG A 43 -3.16 -1.51 -4.97
CA ARG A 43 -4.27 -2.13 -4.21
C ARG A 43 -4.01 -2.12 -2.71
N SER A 44 -2.80 -2.43 -2.28
CA SER A 44 -2.38 -2.44 -0.87
C SER A 44 -2.46 -1.06 -0.23
N SER A 45 -1.98 -0.01 -0.92
CA SER A 45 -1.99 1.36 -0.43
C SER A 45 -3.39 1.96 -0.44
N LEU A 46 -4.24 1.63 -1.43
CA LEU A 46 -5.64 2.06 -1.41
C LEU A 46 -6.42 1.38 -0.26
N PHE A 47 -6.18 0.10 0.01
CA PHE A 47 -6.78 -0.59 1.15
C PHE A 47 -6.33 0.01 2.48
N LEU A 48 -5.02 0.23 2.69
CA LEU A 48 -4.51 0.89 3.88
C LEU A 48 -5.17 2.27 4.09
N CYS A 49 -5.29 3.06 3.03
CA CYS A 49 -5.94 4.37 3.08
C CYS A 49 -7.37 4.27 3.61
N GLN A 50 -8.17 3.31 3.11
CA GLN A 50 -9.55 3.10 3.56
C GLN A 50 -9.63 2.60 5.01
N VAL A 51 -8.74 1.70 5.42
CA VAL A 51 -8.67 1.24 6.82
C VAL A 51 -8.37 2.40 7.76
N LEU A 52 -7.39 3.26 7.43
CA LEU A 52 -7.07 4.44 8.25
C LEU A 52 -8.25 5.39 8.36
N GLN A 53 -8.93 5.67 7.24
CA GLN A 53 -10.11 6.52 7.21
C GLN A 53 -11.28 5.94 8.03
N GLN A 54 -11.49 4.62 8.01
CA GLN A 54 -12.49 3.94 8.86
C GLN A 54 -12.18 4.15 10.35
N HIS A 55 -10.90 4.26 10.73
CA HIS A 55 -10.46 4.54 12.09
C HIS A 55 -10.39 6.04 12.43
N GLY A 56 -10.94 6.92 11.57
CA GLY A 56 -10.99 8.36 11.79
C GLY A 56 -9.68 9.10 11.52
N ILE A 57 -8.70 8.43 10.91
CA ILE A 57 -7.39 9.02 10.56
C ILE A 57 -7.49 9.63 9.17
N VAL A 58 -7.14 10.92 9.05
CA VAL A 58 -7.07 11.59 7.75
C VAL A 58 -5.88 11.02 6.97
N ALA A 59 -6.19 10.22 5.95
CA ALA A 59 -5.21 9.56 5.10
C ALA A 59 -5.52 9.79 3.62
N GLY A 60 -4.48 9.96 2.82
CA GLY A 60 -4.56 10.16 1.38
C GLY A 60 -3.77 9.10 0.62
N PHE A 61 -4.35 8.56 -0.44
CA PHE A 61 -3.61 7.75 -1.40
C PHE A 61 -2.62 8.63 -2.15
N ALA A 62 -1.40 8.12 -2.30
CA ALA A 62 -0.32 8.77 -3.04
C ALA A 62 0.30 7.77 -4.02
N ALA A 63 0.68 8.25 -5.18
CA ALA A 63 1.39 7.48 -6.18
C ALA A 63 2.37 8.38 -6.92
N GLY A 64 3.24 7.78 -7.71
CA GLY A 64 4.01 8.49 -8.71
C GLY A 64 4.58 7.54 -9.75
N ASP A 65 4.83 8.09 -10.93
CA ASP A 65 5.31 7.35 -12.09
C ASP A 65 6.55 8.03 -12.70
N PRO A 66 7.65 7.29 -12.98
CA PRO A 66 8.87 7.88 -13.53
C PRO A 66 8.69 8.57 -14.89
N THR A 67 7.60 8.33 -15.61
CA THR A 67 7.24 9.09 -16.82
C THR A 67 7.00 10.59 -16.54
N GLU A 68 6.68 10.94 -15.29
CA GLU A 68 6.55 12.31 -14.81
C GLU A 68 7.87 12.87 -14.21
N GLY A 69 8.98 12.17 -14.39
CA GLY A 69 10.31 12.54 -13.90
C GLY A 69 10.69 11.83 -12.59
N GLN A 70 11.12 12.58 -11.58
CA GLN A 70 11.56 12.03 -10.29
C GLN A 70 10.36 11.67 -9.39
N LYS A 71 9.48 10.81 -9.89
CA LYS A 71 8.22 10.40 -9.23
C LYS A 71 8.14 8.88 -9.07
N GLY A 72 7.40 8.45 -8.04
CA GLY A 72 7.31 7.06 -7.59
C GLY A 72 8.30 6.78 -6.47
N PHE A 73 9.01 5.66 -6.55
CA PHE A 73 10.02 5.24 -5.59
C PHE A 73 11.42 5.19 -6.21
N HIS A 74 12.40 5.80 -5.56
CA HIS A 74 13.78 5.85 -6.02
C HIS A 74 14.59 4.64 -5.53
N THR A 75 15.02 3.80 -6.46
CA THR A 75 15.86 2.62 -6.22
C THR A 75 17.28 2.86 -6.72
N ALA A 76 18.21 1.95 -6.40
CA ALA A 76 19.55 1.96 -7.01
C ALA A 76 19.55 1.84 -8.55
N GLN A 77 18.45 1.37 -9.14
CA GLN A 77 18.23 1.23 -10.59
C GLN A 77 17.44 2.40 -11.17
N GLY A 78 17.25 3.48 -10.41
CA GLY A 78 16.46 4.66 -10.77
C GLY A 78 15.02 4.63 -10.23
N TRP A 79 14.22 5.56 -10.74
CA TRP A 79 12.82 5.75 -10.34
C TRP A 79 11.90 4.65 -10.89
N LYS A 80 11.00 4.16 -10.04
CA LYS A 80 10.02 3.11 -10.34
C LYS A 80 8.62 3.59 -9.95
N GLY A 81 7.62 3.23 -10.74
CA GLY A 81 6.22 3.51 -10.41
C GLY A 81 5.86 2.88 -9.07
N HIS A 82 5.24 3.65 -8.17
CA HIS A 82 4.93 3.17 -6.83
C HIS A 82 3.75 3.91 -6.20
N ALA A 83 3.10 3.27 -5.23
CA ALA A 83 1.99 3.84 -4.48
C ALA A 83 2.14 3.60 -2.97
N TRP A 84 1.79 4.60 -2.17
CA TRP A 84 1.87 4.62 -0.71
C TRP A 84 0.68 5.40 -0.12
N VAL A 85 0.65 5.56 1.20
CA VAL A 85 -0.32 6.40 1.89
C VAL A 85 0.39 7.54 2.61
N GLU A 86 -0.21 8.73 2.56
CA GLU A 86 0.21 9.89 3.35
C GLU A 86 -0.83 10.16 4.45
N ALA A 87 -0.39 10.17 5.70
CA ALA A 87 -1.23 10.50 6.86
C ALA A 87 -0.38 11.14 7.95
N GLU A 88 -0.90 12.12 8.68
CA GLU A 88 -0.21 12.75 9.82
C GLU A 88 1.24 13.23 9.53
N ASN A 89 1.49 13.79 8.34
CA ASN A 89 2.83 14.16 7.86
C ASN A 89 3.82 12.99 7.80
N LYS A 90 3.30 11.78 7.55
CA LYS A 90 4.07 10.56 7.36
C LYS A 90 3.72 9.90 6.04
N ILE A 91 4.72 9.22 5.48
CA ILE A 91 4.56 8.22 4.43
C ILE A 91 4.44 6.87 5.11
N LEU A 92 3.42 6.11 4.71
CA LEU A 92 3.13 4.75 5.17
C LEU A 92 3.16 3.83 3.95
N ASP A 93 4.11 2.91 3.94
CA ASP A 93 4.32 2.00 2.84
C ASP A 93 4.43 0.56 3.36
N VAL A 94 3.42 -0.24 3.04
CA VAL A 94 3.32 -1.66 3.42
C VAL A 94 3.85 -2.59 2.33
N THR A 95 4.50 -2.05 1.30
CA THR A 95 5.00 -2.78 0.13
C THR A 95 6.44 -2.42 -0.25
N ALA A 96 7.13 -1.66 0.60
CA ALA A 96 8.49 -1.20 0.36
C ALA A 96 9.50 -2.35 0.20
N ASP A 97 9.18 -3.54 0.72
CA ASP A 97 9.98 -4.75 0.57
C ASP A 97 10.14 -5.20 -0.89
N GLN A 98 9.27 -4.80 -1.81
CA GLN A 98 9.48 -5.01 -3.25
C GLN A 98 10.74 -4.30 -3.80
N PHE A 99 11.27 -3.32 -3.05
CA PHE A 99 12.51 -2.60 -3.35
C PHE A 99 13.66 -2.96 -2.40
N GLY A 100 13.50 -4.01 -1.58
CA GLY A 100 14.51 -4.46 -0.62
C GLY A 100 14.54 -3.68 0.70
N LEU A 101 13.49 -2.91 1.01
CA LEU A 101 13.31 -2.27 2.31
C LEU A 101 12.56 -3.18 3.30
N PRO A 102 12.43 -2.78 4.58
CA PRO A 102 11.55 -3.49 5.51
C PRO A 102 10.10 -3.60 5.01
N PRO A 103 9.34 -4.65 5.41
CA PRO A 103 7.95 -4.88 5.01
C PRO A 103 6.98 -3.71 5.26
N VAL A 104 7.29 -2.89 6.26
CA VAL A 104 6.56 -1.68 6.62
C VAL A 104 7.58 -0.56 6.77
N VAL A 105 7.37 0.53 6.05
CA VAL A 105 8.12 1.78 6.20
C VAL A 105 7.17 2.87 6.65
N ILE A 106 7.52 3.53 7.75
CA ILE A 106 6.86 4.74 8.25
C ILE A 106 7.93 5.82 8.36
N THR A 107 7.85 6.84 7.51
CA THR A 107 8.89 7.87 7.38
C THR A 107 8.26 9.27 7.24
N GLY A 108 9.08 10.32 7.23
CA GLY A 108 8.62 11.69 6.95
C GLY A 108 8.20 11.87 5.49
N THR A 109 7.34 12.85 5.22
CA THR A 109 6.94 13.20 3.85
C THR A 109 8.07 13.84 3.02
N ASP A 110 9.20 14.17 3.65
CA ASP A 110 10.42 14.68 3.06
C ASP A 110 11.43 13.57 2.66
N ASP A 111 11.06 12.30 2.83
CA ASP A 111 11.92 11.17 2.45
C ASP A 111 12.22 11.19 0.95
N PRO A 112 13.49 11.40 0.54
CA PRO A 112 13.84 11.64 -0.87
C PRO A 112 13.67 10.39 -1.73
N ARG A 113 13.38 9.22 -1.13
CA ARG A 113 13.07 8.00 -1.86
C ARG A 113 11.68 8.04 -2.48
N TYR A 114 10.79 8.92 -2.01
CA TYR A 114 9.41 9.00 -2.46
C TYR A 114 9.16 10.31 -3.22
N GLY A 115 8.59 10.20 -4.42
CA GLY A 115 8.27 11.34 -5.26
C GLY A 115 6.80 11.33 -5.64
N ARG A 116 5.96 12.14 -4.97
CA ARG A 116 4.52 12.21 -5.28
C ARG A 116 4.27 12.78 -6.67
N GLY A 117 3.59 12.01 -7.51
CA GLY A 117 3.10 12.37 -8.84
C GLY A 117 1.62 12.01 -9.00
N THR A 118 1.25 11.58 -10.20
CA THR A 118 -0.11 11.15 -10.55
C THR A 118 -0.20 9.63 -10.55
N ASP A 119 -1.38 9.08 -10.27
CA ASP A 119 -1.68 7.69 -10.58
C ASP A 119 -2.00 7.57 -12.08
N THR A 120 -1.01 7.15 -12.86
CA THR A 120 -1.07 7.01 -14.33
C THR A 120 -1.74 5.72 -14.78
N SER A 121 -2.29 4.92 -13.85
CA SER A 121 -2.97 3.67 -14.20
C SER A 121 -4.20 3.91 -15.08
N GLU A 122 -4.42 3.03 -16.06
CA GLU A 122 -5.62 3.11 -16.90
C GLU A 122 -6.91 3.02 -16.06
N PRO A 123 -8.01 3.67 -16.48
CA PRO A 123 -9.26 3.69 -15.73
C PRO A 123 -9.80 2.30 -15.36
N GLU A 124 -9.61 1.31 -16.24
CA GLU A 124 -10.01 -0.08 -15.99
C GLU A 124 -9.24 -0.72 -14.83
N PHE A 125 -7.94 -0.44 -14.70
CA PHE A 125 -7.12 -0.92 -13.59
C PHE A 125 -7.46 -0.20 -12.30
N ILE A 126 -7.77 1.10 -12.37
CA ILE A 126 -8.28 1.86 -11.21
C ILE A 126 -9.61 1.25 -10.74
N ALA A 127 -10.55 0.99 -11.65
CA ALA A 127 -11.84 0.39 -11.31
C ALA A 127 -11.69 -1.02 -10.73
N ARG A 128 -10.81 -1.86 -11.30
CA ARG A 128 -10.49 -3.20 -10.77
C ARG A 128 -9.90 -3.11 -9.36
N ARG A 129 -8.94 -2.20 -9.14
CA ARG A 129 -8.33 -1.95 -7.83
C ARG A 129 -9.38 -1.54 -6.80
N GLN A 130 -10.25 -0.61 -7.14
CA GLN A 130 -11.33 -0.16 -6.24
C GLN A 130 -12.29 -1.30 -5.89
N ARG A 131 -12.65 -2.17 -6.84
CA ARG A 131 -13.49 -3.36 -6.59
C ARG A 131 -12.81 -4.33 -5.63
N MET A 132 -11.56 -4.69 -5.88
CA MET A 132 -10.81 -5.58 -4.98
C MET A 132 -10.68 -4.99 -3.59
N VAL A 133 -10.43 -3.69 -3.46
CA VAL A 133 -10.34 -3.04 -2.14
C VAL A 133 -11.68 -3.07 -1.40
N ARG A 134 -12.82 -2.94 -2.08
CA ARG A 134 -14.13 -3.10 -1.43
C ARG A 134 -14.31 -4.50 -0.84
N GLU A 135 -13.92 -5.53 -1.58
CA GLU A 135 -13.95 -6.92 -1.11
C GLU A 135 -13.03 -7.11 0.11
N LEU A 136 -11.81 -6.55 0.06
CA LEU A 136 -10.87 -6.57 1.18
C LEU A 136 -11.41 -5.85 2.42
N MET A 137 -12.10 -4.72 2.25
CA MET A 137 -12.71 -4.00 3.37
C MET A 137 -13.82 -4.82 4.02
N THR A 138 -14.64 -5.54 3.24
CA THR A 138 -15.66 -6.45 3.79
C THR A 138 -15.01 -7.55 4.64
N ASP A 139 -13.98 -8.21 4.11
CA ASP A 139 -13.21 -9.23 4.85
C ASP A 139 -12.56 -8.66 6.12
N TRP A 140 -11.98 -7.46 6.02
CA TRP A 140 -11.33 -6.78 7.13
C TRP A 140 -12.32 -6.51 8.25
N MET A 141 -13.50 -5.98 7.92
CA MET A 141 -14.55 -5.71 8.89
C MET A 141 -15.01 -7.00 9.57
N ALA A 142 -15.29 -8.06 8.81
CA ALA A 142 -15.71 -9.35 9.38
C ALA A 142 -14.68 -9.91 10.39
N GLN A 143 -13.39 -9.89 10.03
CA GLN A 143 -12.31 -10.39 10.91
C GLN A 143 -12.07 -9.53 12.16
N ASN A 144 -12.48 -8.26 12.16
CA ASN A 144 -12.30 -7.35 13.29
C ASN A 144 -13.60 -7.17 14.11
N GLU A 145 -14.78 -7.50 13.58
CA GLU A 145 -16.04 -7.59 14.33
C GLU A 145 -16.10 -8.85 15.20
N GLU A 146 -15.64 -10.00 14.70
CA GLU A 146 -15.58 -11.27 15.47
C GLU A 146 -14.65 -11.20 16.69
N LYS A 147 -13.72 -10.25 16.73
CA LYS A 147 -12.78 -10.05 17.86
C LYS A 147 -13.30 -9.07 18.93
N ALA A 148 -14.49 -8.50 18.72
CA ALA A 148 -15.11 -7.54 19.65
C ALA A 148 -16.18 -8.16 20.56
N ILE A 149 -16.33 -9.49 20.57
CA ILE A 149 -17.28 -10.25 21.39
C ILE A 149 -16.54 -11.09 22.43
#